data_AF-A0A2V6W710-F1
#
_entry.id   AF-A0A2V6W710-F1
#
_cell.length_a   1.000
_cell.length_b   1.000
_cell.length_c   1.000
_cell.angle_alpha   90.00
_cell.angle_beta   90.00
_cell.angle_gamma   90.00
#
_symmetry.space_group_name_H-M   'P 1'
#
loop_
_entity.id
_entity.type
_entity.pdbx_description
1 polymer ?
#
loop_
_entity_poly.entity_id
_entity_poly.type
_entity_poly.pdbx_seq_one_letter_code
_entity_poly.pdbx_strand_id
1 'polypeptide(L)'
;LYTGGSLCEEAKSLVGAAGYRFDDFGSERYTRGRPHPMIDPSQRDAAVAAAGADGRAGVLLVDVVLGDGAHADPAAALAPAVRAARARAGRQGRPLPVIGHVVGTDQDPQGLAAQEARLREAGVLVCPSNRLAAEVARGIAGGPHAR
;
A
#
# COMPACT_ATOMS: atom_id res chain seq x y z
N LEU A 1 -0.15 4.81 -0.88
CA LEU A 1 1.27 4.69 -1.26
C LEU A 1 1.31 3.65 -2.36
N TYR A 2 1.33 4.12 -3.60
CA TYR A 2 1.04 3.32 -4.78
C TYR A 2 2.30 3.08 -5.63
N THR A 3 2.35 1.95 -6.32
CA THR A 3 3.34 1.63 -7.36
C THR A 3 2.77 1.81 -8.76
N GLY A 4 1.46 1.61 -8.95
CA GLY A 4 0.74 1.87 -10.19
C GLY A 4 0.04 3.24 -10.19
N GLY A 5 0.43 4.12 -11.10
CA GLY A 5 -0.12 5.48 -11.21
C GLY A 5 -1.63 5.52 -11.45
N SER A 6 -2.16 4.69 -12.36
CA SER A 6 -3.61 4.63 -12.62
C SER A 6 -4.42 4.18 -11.40
N LEU A 7 -3.89 3.25 -10.59
CA LEU A 7 -4.52 2.81 -9.35
C LEU A 7 -4.52 3.93 -8.30
N CYS A 8 -3.44 4.71 -8.25
CA CYS A 8 -3.33 5.88 -7.39
C CYS A 8 -4.37 6.95 -7.76
N GLU A 9 -4.51 7.26 -9.04
CA GLU A 9 -5.49 8.25 -9.51
C GLU A 9 -6.94 7.77 -9.37
N GLU A 10 -7.22 6.47 -9.60
CA GLU A 10 -8.52 5.89 -9.31
C GLU A 10 -8.90 6.05 -7.84
N ALA A 11 -8.01 5.66 -6.93
CA ALA A 11 -8.26 5.76 -5.49
C ALA A 11 -8.45 7.21 -5.04
N LYS A 12 -7.63 8.13 -5.55
CA LYS A 12 -7.76 9.56 -5.29
C LYS A 12 -9.08 10.13 -5.80
N SER A 13 -9.53 9.71 -6.98
CA SER A 13 -10.83 10.13 -7.53
C SER A 13 -12.01 9.59 -6.72
N LEU A 14 -11.91 8.37 -6.18
CA LEU A 14 -12.98 7.76 -5.38
C LEU A 14 -13.06 8.32 -3.95
N VAL A 15 -11.92 8.61 -3.35
CA VAL A 15 -11.84 9.06 -1.95
C VAL A 15 -11.97 10.58 -1.83
N GLY A 16 -11.49 11.32 -2.84
CA GLY A 16 -11.27 12.76 -2.76
C GLY A 16 -9.90 13.08 -2.15
N ALA A 17 -9.30 14.20 -2.53
CA ALA A 17 -7.93 14.57 -2.12
C ALA A 17 -7.87 15.34 -0.79
N ALA A 18 -8.98 15.95 -0.35
CA ALA A 18 -8.98 16.79 0.85
C ALA A 18 -8.72 15.95 2.11
N GLY A 19 -7.64 16.26 2.85
CA GLY A 19 -7.27 15.57 4.08
C GLY A 19 -6.50 14.26 3.91
N TYR A 20 -6.22 13.84 2.67
CA TYR A 20 -5.54 12.58 2.36
C TYR A 20 -4.29 12.79 1.51
N ARG A 21 -3.29 11.90 1.64
CA ARG A 21 -2.09 11.91 0.81
C ARG A 21 -2.07 10.69 -0.10
N PHE A 22 -1.95 10.93 -1.40
CA PHE A 22 -1.79 9.91 -2.43
C PHE A 22 -0.43 10.09 -3.10
N ASP A 23 0.47 9.14 -2.84
CA ASP A 23 1.80 9.12 -3.46
C ASP A 23 1.87 8.01 -4.50
N ASP A 24 1.95 8.40 -5.77
CA ASP A 24 2.34 7.52 -6.89
C ASP A 24 3.86 7.43 -6.99
N PHE A 25 4.44 6.32 -6.52
CA PHE A 25 5.88 6.03 -6.62
C PHE A 25 6.33 5.72 -8.05
N GLY A 26 5.42 5.46 -8.99
CA GLY A 26 5.73 5.24 -10.40
C GLY A 26 6.01 6.52 -11.17
N SER A 27 5.56 7.66 -10.66
CA SER A 27 5.80 8.97 -11.28
C SER A 27 7.27 9.34 -11.40
N GLU A 28 7.59 10.21 -12.38
CA GLU A 28 8.96 10.66 -12.68
C GLU A 28 9.70 11.20 -11.45
N ARG A 29 8.99 11.83 -10.51
CA ARG A 29 9.57 12.40 -9.30
C ARG A 29 10.32 11.39 -8.43
N TYR A 30 9.94 10.12 -8.50
CA TYR A 30 10.51 9.04 -7.71
C TYR A 30 11.41 8.11 -8.53
N THR A 31 11.19 8.06 -9.83
CA THR A 31 11.91 7.16 -10.75
C THR A 31 13.09 7.83 -11.47
N ARG A 32 13.32 9.13 -11.28
CA ARG A 32 14.50 9.80 -11.84
C ARG A 32 15.80 9.20 -11.28
N GLY A 33 16.53 8.49 -12.14
CA GLY A 33 17.79 7.82 -11.80
C GLY A 33 17.62 6.56 -10.93
N ARG A 34 16.41 5.98 -10.88
CA ARG A 34 16.08 4.80 -10.07
C ARG A 34 15.14 3.87 -10.85
N PRO A 35 15.13 2.56 -10.57
CA PRO A 35 14.13 1.67 -11.16
C PRO A 35 12.71 2.07 -10.77
N HIS A 36 11.74 1.73 -11.61
CA HIS A 36 10.31 1.88 -11.28
C HIS A 36 9.99 1.05 -10.02
N PRO A 37 9.09 1.49 -9.11
CA PRO A 37 8.79 0.79 -7.86
C PRO A 37 8.18 -0.60 -8.03
N MET A 38 7.64 -0.91 -9.21
CA MET A 38 7.24 -2.28 -9.53
C MET A 38 8.44 -3.22 -9.64
N ILE A 39 9.61 -2.72 -10.07
CA ILE A 39 10.87 -3.47 -10.18
C ILE A 39 11.60 -3.48 -8.84
N ASP A 40 11.77 -2.29 -8.23
CA ASP A 40 12.43 -2.10 -6.93
C ASP A 40 11.53 -1.29 -5.99
N PRO A 41 10.81 -1.94 -5.06
CA PRO A 41 9.86 -1.27 -4.18
C PRO A 41 10.50 -0.55 -2.98
N SER A 42 11.84 -0.55 -2.85
CA SER A 42 12.55 -0.11 -1.64
C SER A 42 12.16 1.29 -1.17
N GLN A 43 12.00 2.25 -2.09
CA GLN A 43 11.60 3.62 -1.73
C GLN A 43 10.15 3.68 -1.23
N ARG A 44 9.23 2.94 -1.86
CA ARG A 44 7.83 2.84 -1.42
C ARG A 44 7.74 2.15 -0.06
N ASP A 45 8.53 1.11 0.16
CA ASP A 45 8.57 0.35 1.41
C ASP A 45 9.12 1.19 2.57
N ALA A 46 10.17 1.97 2.32
CA ALA A 46 10.68 2.93 3.30
C ALA A 46 9.59 3.95 3.70
N ALA A 47 8.79 4.44 2.74
CA ALA A 47 7.70 5.36 3.01
C ALA A 47 6.55 4.70 3.81
N VAL A 48 6.19 3.45 3.48
CA VAL A 48 5.22 2.66 4.27
C VAL A 48 5.69 2.54 5.71
N ALA A 49 6.94 2.13 5.92
CA ALA A 49 7.51 1.96 7.25
C ALA A 49 7.56 3.28 8.05
N ALA A 50 7.88 4.39 7.38
CA ALA A 50 7.96 5.72 7.98
C ALA A 50 6.57 6.27 8.37
N ALA A 51 5.52 5.94 7.61
CA ALA A 51 4.16 6.40 7.91
C ALA A 51 3.65 5.91 9.28
N GLY A 52 4.22 4.83 9.83
CA GLY A 52 3.96 4.39 11.19
C GLY A 52 4.33 5.41 12.27
N ALA A 53 5.29 6.29 12.02
CA ALA A 53 5.69 7.35 12.96
C ALA A 53 4.87 8.64 12.79
N ASP A 54 4.13 8.79 11.68
CA ASP A 54 3.29 9.95 11.43
C ASP A 54 1.99 9.85 12.22
N GLY A 55 1.86 10.67 13.27
CA GLY A 55 0.68 10.71 14.13
C GLY A 55 -0.62 11.11 13.40
N ARG A 56 -0.51 11.69 12.19
CA ARG A 56 -1.68 12.05 11.36
C ARG A 56 -2.19 10.89 10.51
N ALA A 57 -1.42 9.81 10.37
CA ALA A 57 -1.83 8.66 9.57
C ALA A 57 -2.81 7.77 10.35
N GLY A 58 -4.10 7.80 9.97
CA GLY A 58 -5.13 6.92 10.53
C GLY A 58 -5.28 5.58 9.80
N VAL A 59 -4.87 5.50 8.54
CA VAL A 59 -4.94 4.31 7.69
C VAL A 59 -3.88 4.39 6.59
N LEU A 60 -3.33 3.26 6.17
CA LEU A 60 -2.49 3.16 4.97
C LEU A 60 -3.22 2.38 3.88
N LEU A 61 -3.08 2.86 2.65
CA LEU A 61 -3.60 2.21 1.44
C LEU A 61 -2.43 1.91 0.50
N VAL A 62 -2.29 0.67 0.07
CA VAL A 62 -1.16 0.17 -0.75
C VAL A 62 -1.63 -0.75 -1.88
N ASP A 63 -0.82 -0.86 -2.93
CA ASP A 63 -1.00 -1.80 -4.03
C ASP A 63 0.20 -2.75 -4.16
N VAL A 64 -0.04 -3.91 -4.74
CA VAL A 64 0.98 -4.83 -5.23
C VAL A 64 0.63 -5.19 -6.67
N VAL A 65 1.52 -4.90 -7.61
CA VAL A 65 1.31 -5.22 -9.04
C VAL A 65 2.25 -6.35 -9.43
N LEU A 66 1.70 -7.41 -10.00
CA LEU A 66 2.41 -8.61 -10.46
C LEU A 66 2.67 -8.55 -11.97
N GLY A 67 3.29 -9.60 -12.49
CA GLY A 67 3.55 -9.80 -13.91
C GLY A 67 5.02 -9.65 -14.28
N ASP A 68 5.29 -9.78 -15.57
CA ASP A 68 6.65 -9.76 -16.11
C ASP A 68 7.36 -8.43 -15.86
N GLY A 69 8.61 -8.52 -15.41
CA GLY A 69 9.42 -7.35 -15.08
C GLY A 69 9.07 -6.69 -13.74
N ALA A 70 8.03 -7.11 -13.03
CA ALA A 70 7.85 -6.73 -11.63
C ALA A 70 8.82 -7.50 -10.72
N HIS A 71 8.95 -7.03 -9.48
CA HIS A 71 9.74 -7.68 -8.44
C HIS A 71 9.34 -9.16 -8.31
N ALA A 72 10.29 -10.04 -8.00
CA ALA A 72 10.06 -11.48 -7.95
C ALA A 72 9.10 -11.90 -6.81
N ASP A 73 9.13 -11.17 -5.69
CA ASP A 73 8.19 -11.36 -4.58
C ASP A 73 7.85 -10.00 -3.92
N PRO A 74 6.95 -9.19 -4.50
CA PRO A 74 6.67 -7.84 -4.03
C PRO A 74 5.96 -7.81 -2.67
N ALA A 75 5.17 -8.84 -2.33
CA ALA A 75 4.56 -8.97 -1.01
C ALA A 75 5.62 -9.25 0.06
N ALA A 76 6.64 -10.07 -0.22
CA ALA A 76 7.74 -10.30 0.72
C ALA A 76 8.57 -9.03 0.98
N ALA A 77 8.79 -8.22 -0.05
CA ALA A 77 9.46 -6.93 0.11
C ALA A 77 8.65 -5.95 0.98
N LEU A 78 7.33 -5.86 0.75
CA LEU A 78 6.43 -4.95 1.48
C LEU A 78 6.17 -5.38 2.94
N ALA A 79 6.11 -6.68 3.22
CA ALA A 79 5.65 -7.20 4.52
C ALA A 79 6.45 -6.65 5.74
N PRO A 80 7.80 -6.57 5.72
CA PRO A 80 8.57 -5.94 6.80
C PRO A 80 8.19 -4.48 7.03
N ALA A 81 7.96 -3.71 5.98
CA ALA A 81 7.58 -2.29 6.09
C ALA A 81 6.19 -2.13 6.73
N VAL A 82 5.22 -2.97 6.35
CA VAL A 82 3.88 -3.01 6.96
C VAL A 82 3.98 -3.30 8.46
N ARG A 83 4.71 -4.36 8.84
CA ARG A 83 4.89 -4.74 10.25
C ARG A 83 5.57 -3.61 11.04
N ALA A 84 6.59 -2.99 10.47
CA ALA A 84 7.29 -1.87 11.10
C ALA A 84 6.39 -0.64 11.30
N ALA A 85 5.57 -0.31 10.30
CA ALA A 85 4.61 0.80 10.38
C ALA A 85 3.59 0.58 11.51
N ARG A 86 2.98 -0.61 11.54
CA ARG A 86 2.01 -1.01 12.55
C ARG A 86 2.62 -1.02 13.95
N ALA A 87 3.82 -1.58 14.10
CA ALA A 87 4.52 -1.60 15.39
C ALA A 87 4.89 -0.20 15.89
N ARG A 88 5.31 0.72 15.00
CA ARG A 88 5.59 2.11 15.36
C ARG A 88 4.35 2.84 15.85
N ALA A 89 3.23 2.72 15.14
CA ALA A 89 1.97 3.31 15.55
C ALA A 89 1.48 2.70 16.89
N GLY A 90 1.59 1.38 17.05
CA GLY A 90 1.21 0.69 18.28
C GLY A 90 2.01 1.14 19.51
N ARG A 91 3.31 1.44 19.36
CA ARG A 91 4.11 2.04 20.46
C ARG A 91 3.65 3.43 20.87
N GLN A 92 2.90 4.12 20.02
CA GLN A 92 2.27 5.41 20.32
C GLN A 92 0.81 5.24 20.79
N GLY A 93 0.36 4.01 21.04
CA GLY A 93 -1.03 3.73 21.44
C GLY A 93 -2.06 3.89 20.31
N ARG A 94 -1.61 3.99 19.05
CA ARG A 94 -2.47 4.21 17.87
C ARG A 94 -2.59 2.94 17.04
N PRO A 95 -3.80 2.50 16.66
CA PRO A 95 -3.96 1.51 15.61
C PRO A 95 -3.60 2.13 14.25
N LEU A 96 -2.93 1.37 13.39
CA LEU A 96 -2.69 1.76 11.99
C LEU A 96 -3.10 0.61 11.07
N PRO A 97 -4.37 0.57 10.62
CA PRO A 97 -4.81 -0.37 9.61
C PRO A 97 -4.07 -0.16 8.30
N VAL A 98 -3.75 -1.25 7.61
CA VAL A 98 -3.16 -1.24 6.28
C VAL A 98 -4.08 -2.01 5.36
N ILE A 99 -4.57 -1.34 4.32
CA ILE A 99 -5.50 -1.88 3.33
C ILE A 99 -4.76 -1.98 2.01
N GLY A 100 -4.97 -3.03 1.23
CA GLY A 100 -4.39 -3.08 -0.09
C GLY A 100 -5.07 -4.04 -1.05
N HIS A 101 -4.59 -4.02 -2.28
CA HIS A 101 -5.08 -4.87 -3.36
C HIS A 101 -3.89 -5.41 -4.17
N VAL A 102 -4.00 -6.65 -4.62
CA VAL A 102 -3.02 -7.29 -5.51
C VAL A 102 -3.60 -7.30 -6.92
N VAL A 103 -2.90 -6.63 -7.85
CA VAL A 103 -3.22 -6.61 -9.27
C VAL A 103 -2.36 -7.65 -9.97
N GLY A 104 -2.99 -8.66 -10.53
CA GLY A 104 -2.33 -9.77 -11.22
C GLY A 104 -3.28 -10.95 -11.39
N THR A 105 -2.74 -12.05 -11.86
CA THR A 105 -3.46 -13.30 -12.14
C THR A 105 -2.72 -14.50 -11.54
N ASP A 106 -3.40 -15.64 -11.49
CA ASP A 106 -2.77 -16.91 -11.07
C ASP A 106 -1.69 -17.41 -12.04
N GLN A 107 -1.57 -16.80 -13.23
CA GLN A 107 -0.55 -17.13 -14.23
C GLN A 107 0.72 -16.27 -14.09
N ASP A 108 0.68 -15.22 -13.27
CA ASP A 108 1.86 -14.39 -13.05
C ASP A 108 2.93 -15.15 -12.25
N PRO A 109 4.23 -14.96 -12.56
CA PRO A 109 5.32 -15.75 -11.99
C PRO A 109 5.45 -15.62 -10.46
N GLN A 110 4.93 -14.54 -9.87
CA GLN A 110 4.94 -14.30 -8.43
C GLN A 110 3.87 -15.11 -7.66
N GLY A 111 2.86 -15.63 -8.37
CA GLY A 111 1.73 -16.38 -7.81
C GLY A 111 0.76 -15.54 -6.97
N LEU A 112 -0.38 -15.15 -7.56
CA LEU A 112 -1.38 -14.27 -6.93
C LEU A 112 -1.77 -14.72 -5.51
N ALA A 113 -2.21 -15.96 -5.34
CA ALA A 113 -2.64 -16.47 -4.04
C ALA A 113 -1.54 -16.41 -2.96
N ALA A 114 -0.29 -16.68 -3.33
CA ALA A 114 0.84 -16.62 -2.41
C ALA A 114 1.16 -15.18 -1.98
N GLN A 115 1.08 -14.23 -2.93
CA GLN A 115 1.27 -12.81 -2.67
C GLN A 115 0.20 -12.27 -1.71
N GLU A 116 -1.08 -12.60 -1.95
CA GLU A 116 -2.15 -12.18 -1.06
C GLU A 116 -2.03 -12.80 0.35
N ALA A 117 -1.73 -14.11 0.44
CA ALA A 117 -1.56 -14.78 1.73
C ALA A 117 -0.47 -14.12 2.57
N ARG A 118 0.67 -13.82 1.95
CA ARG A 118 1.80 -13.14 2.61
C ARG A 118 1.44 -11.73 3.09
N LEU A 119 0.65 -10.98 2.33
CA LEU A 119 0.15 -9.68 2.77
C LEU A 119 -0.80 -9.79 3.96
N ARG A 120 -1.72 -10.77 3.94
CA ARG A 120 -2.62 -11.05 5.07
C ARG A 120 -1.84 -11.42 6.33
N GLU A 121 -0.82 -12.26 6.22
CA GLU A 121 0.09 -12.60 7.33
C GLU A 121 0.89 -11.40 7.86
N ALA A 122 1.19 -10.40 7.01
CA ALA A 122 1.81 -9.15 7.45
C ALA A 122 0.82 -8.21 8.19
N GLY A 123 -0.47 -8.52 8.14
CA GLY A 123 -1.55 -7.74 8.72
C GLY A 123 -2.14 -6.70 7.77
N VAL A 124 -2.04 -6.92 6.45
CA VAL A 124 -2.76 -6.14 5.44
C VAL A 124 -4.16 -6.72 5.26
N LEU A 125 -5.19 -5.88 5.26
CA LEU A 125 -6.50 -6.24 4.76
C LEU A 125 -6.47 -6.22 3.23
N VAL A 126 -6.38 -7.40 2.62
CA VAL A 126 -6.34 -7.55 1.16
C VAL A 126 -7.76 -7.56 0.60
N CYS A 127 -8.09 -6.55 -0.20
CA CYS A 127 -9.37 -6.39 -0.87
C CYS A 127 -9.31 -6.94 -2.32
N PRO A 128 -10.45 -7.38 -2.86
CA PRO A 128 -10.54 -7.95 -4.21
C PRO A 128 -10.41 -6.91 -5.33
N SER A 129 -10.45 -5.61 -5.03
CA SER A 129 -10.25 -4.54 -6.02
C SER A 129 -9.66 -3.29 -5.38
N ASN A 130 -8.99 -2.46 -6.19
CA ASN A 130 -8.48 -1.17 -5.76
C ASN A 130 -9.60 -0.22 -5.31
N ARG A 131 -10.75 -0.22 -6.02
CA ARG A 131 -11.97 0.49 -5.59
C ARG A 131 -12.38 0.10 -4.17
N LEU A 132 -12.52 -1.20 -3.88
CA LEU A 132 -12.97 -1.63 -2.55
C LEU A 132 -11.92 -1.30 -1.48
N ALA A 133 -10.63 -1.45 -1.78
CA ALA A 133 -9.56 -1.04 -0.87
C ALA A 133 -9.65 0.45 -0.52
N ALA A 134 -9.87 1.31 -1.52
CA ALA A 134 -10.01 2.75 -1.33
C ALA A 134 -11.26 3.12 -0.52
N GLU A 135 -12.41 2.48 -0.79
CA GLU A 135 -13.65 2.71 -0.05
C GLU A 135 -13.54 2.28 1.41
N VAL A 136 -12.91 1.13 1.69
CA VAL A 136 -12.64 0.66 3.05
C VAL A 136 -11.71 1.63 3.78
N ALA A 137 -10.63 2.08 3.13
CA ALA A 137 -9.71 3.06 3.72
C ALA A 137 -10.42 4.37 4.06
N ARG A 138 -11.28 4.88 3.15
CA ARG A 138 -12.11 6.07 3.40
C ARG A 138 -13.07 5.87 4.58
N GLY A 139 -13.72 4.71 4.67
CA GLY A 139 -14.62 4.39 5.79
C GLY A 139 -13.91 4.40 7.14
N ILE A 140 -12.69 3.86 7.20
CA ILE A 140 -11.84 3.89 8.40
C ILE A 140 -11.45 5.32 8.75
N ALA A 141 -11.01 6.10 7.77
CA ALA A 141 -10.55 7.47 8.00
C ALA A 141 -11.67 8.46 8.32
N GLY A 142 -12.92 8.17 7.97
CA GLY A 142 -14.10 8.97 8.33
C GLY A 142 -14.81 8.52 9.60
N GLY A 143 -14.38 7.42 10.23
CA GLY A 143 -15.04 6.82 11.39
C GLY A 143 -14.84 7.61 12.71
N PRO A 144 -15.50 7.20 13.81
CA PRO A 144 -15.48 7.91 15.11
C PRO A 144 -14.10 8.09 15.74
N HIS A 145 -13.10 7.34 15.27
CA HIS A 145 -11.71 7.39 15.75
C HIS A 145 -10.85 8.44 15.02
N ALA A 146 -11.43 9.18 14.06
CA ALA A 146 -10.73 10.16 13.23
C ALA A 146 -10.99 11.63 13.62
N ARG A 147 -11.70 11.88 14.73
CA ARG A 147 -12.00 13.21 15.27
C ARG A 147 -11.33 13.42 16.61
#